data_AF-A0A7C3YLB8-F1
#
_entry.id   AF-A0A7C3YLB8-F1
#
_cell.length_a   1.000
_cell.length_b   1.000
_cell.length_c   1.000
_cell.angle_alpha   90.00
_cell.angle_beta   90.00
_cell.angle_gamma   90.00
#
_symmetry.space_group_name_H-M   'P 1'
#
loop_
_entity.id
_entity.type
_entity.pdbx_description
1 polymer ?
#
loop_
_entity_poly.entity_id
_entity_poly.type
_entity_poly.pdbx_seq_one_letter_code
_entity_poly.pdbx_strand_id
1 'polypeptide(L)'
;VLGKDVHQRGSNINEERIRFDFSYPKPMTDEEIIKVEKIVNEKIREDIPVVKKETTLEEAKKLGAEAQFINKYAQYGKLTMYSIGNYSHELCGGPHVKSTGEIGKFKIIKEESSSAGVRRIRAKIE
;
A
#
# COMPACT_ATOMS: atom_id res chain seq x y z
N VAL A 1 -2.55 12.53 -0.31
CA VAL A 1 -3.41 13.08 -1.39
C VAL A 1 -4.86 13.17 -0.95
N LEU A 2 -5.45 12.07 -0.47
CA LEU A 2 -6.88 11.95 -0.19
C LEU A 2 -7.28 12.19 1.29
N GLY A 3 -6.31 12.51 2.15
CA GLY A 3 -6.51 12.66 3.61
C GLY A 3 -5.83 11.56 4.41
N LYS A 4 -5.89 11.67 5.74
CA LYS A 4 -5.29 10.70 6.68
C LYS A 4 -6.23 9.56 7.05
N ASP A 5 -7.53 9.73 6.83
CA ASP A 5 -8.57 8.74 7.17
C ASP A 5 -8.78 7.69 6.06
N VAL A 6 -7.92 7.73 5.03
CA VAL A 6 -7.93 6.75 3.94
C VAL A 6 -7.10 5.56 4.35
N HIS A 7 -7.77 4.42 4.52
CA HIS A 7 -7.15 3.17 4.91
C HIS A 7 -7.47 2.06 3.92
N GLN A 8 -6.56 1.10 3.79
CA GLN A 8 -6.76 -0.09 2.98
C GLN A 8 -7.99 -0.90 3.43
N ARG A 9 -8.80 -1.29 2.45
CA ARG A 9 -9.99 -2.17 2.60
C ARG A 9 -9.88 -3.47 1.82
N GLY A 10 -8.85 -3.61 0.98
CA GLY A 10 -8.59 -4.82 0.21
C GLY A 10 -7.39 -4.64 -0.71
N SER A 11 -6.67 -5.73 -0.97
CA SER A 11 -5.62 -5.76 -1.99
C SER A 11 -5.62 -7.11 -2.70
N ASN A 12 -5.24 -7.13 -3.98
CA ASN A 12 -4.94 -8.33 -4.75
C ASN A 12 -3.94 -7.96 -5.85
N ILE A 13 -2.84 -8.70 -5.92
CA ILE A 13 -1.78 -8.52 -6.92
C ILE A 13 -1.56 -9.86 -7.59
N ASN A 14 -1.48 -9.85 -8.92
CA ASN A 14 -1.03 -10.98 -9.73
C ASN A 14 -0.25 -10.43 -10.94
N GLU A 15 0.22 -11.32 -11.82
CA GLU A 15 1.03 -10.98 -12.99
C GLU A 15 0.33 -10.03 -13.98
N GLU A 16 -1.01 -10.01 -13.99
CA GLU A 16 -1.80 -9.25 -14.96
C GLU A 16 -2.36 -7.93 -14.38
N ARG A 17 -2.53 -7.85 -13.05
CA ARG A 17 -3.23 -6.73 -12.42
C ARG A 17 -2.82 -6.48 -10.97
N ILE A 18 -2.83 -5.20 -10.63
CA ILE A 18 -2.87 -4.70 -9.26
C ILE A 18 -4.29 -4.19 -8.99
N ARG A 19 -4.89 -4.63 -7.88
CA ARG A 19 -6.16 -4.14 -7.35
C ARG A 19 -5.95 -3.66 -5.92
N PHE A 20 -6.31 -2.42 -5.65
CA PHE A 20 -6.21 -1.84 -4.32
C PHE A 20 -7.51 -1.11 -3.95
N ASP A 21 -8.08 -1.47 -2.80
CA ASP A 21 -9.33 -0.93 -2.29
C ASP A 21 -9.04 -0.11 -1.04
N PHE A 22 -9.67 1.05 -0.91
CA PHE A 22 -9.42 1.99 0.19
C PHE A 22 -10.69 2.73 0.60
N SER A 23 -10.77 3.17 1.86
CA SER A 23 -11.89 3.97 2.35
C SER A 23 -11.82 5.39 1.78
N TYR A 24 -12.79 5.73 0.95
CA TYR A 24 -12.97 7.09 0.44
C TYR A 24 -14.43 7.28 0.02
N PRO A 25 -15.13 8.33 0.51
CA PRO A 25 -16.58 8.42 0.35
C PRO A 25 -17.05 8.84 -1.04
N LYS A 26 -16.15 9.39 -1.87
CA LYS A 26 -16.47 9.94 -3.19
C LYS A 26 -15.51 9.40 -4.25
N PRO A 27 -15.85 9.48 -5.56
CA PRO A 27 -14.89 9.22 -6.63
C PRO A 27 -13.65 10.11 -6.48
N MET A 28 -12.49 9.60 -6.89
CA MET A 28 -11.30 10.44 -7.01
C MET A 28 -11.49 11.42 -8.17
N THR A 29 -10.95 12.63 -8.04
CA THR A 29 -10.84 13.52 -9.21
C THR A 29 -9.66 13.11 -10.09
N ASP A 30 -9.67 13.54 -11.35
CA ASP A 30 -8.57 13.27 -12.27
C ASP A 30 -7.24 13.84 -11.74
N GLU A 31 -7.27 15.01 -11.10
CA GLU A 31 -6.09 15.61 -10.47
C GLU A 31 -5.59 14.79 -9.28
N GLU A 32 -6.49 14.22 -8.47
CA GLU A 32 -6.13 13.32 -7.38
C GLU A 32 -5.46 12.05 -7.90
N ILE A 33 -5.99 11.46 -8.98
CA ILE A 33 -5.41 10.28 -9.64
C ILE A 33 -4.01 10.60 -10.16
N ILE A 34 -3.86 11.70 -10.91
CA ILE A 34 -2.57 12.16 -11.44
C ILE A 34 -1.57 12.38 -10.31
N LYS A 35 -2.00 13.01 -9.21
CA LYS A 35 -1.13 13.30 -8.07
C LYS A 35 -0.70 12.03 -7.33
N VAL A 36 -1.59 11.06 -7.15
CA VAL A 36 -1.24 9.74 -6.57
C VAL A 36 -0.21 9.04 -7.46
N GLU A 37 -0.48 8.94 -8.76
CA GLU A 37 0.43 8.29 -9.71
C GLU A 37 1.81 8.96 -9.72
N LYS A 38 1.85 10.30 -9.71
CA LYS A 38 3.10 11.06 -9.64
C LYS A 38 3.89 10.74 -8.37
N ILE A 39 3.26 10.75 -7.19
CA ILE A 39 3.93 10.47 -5.91
C ILE A 39 4.48 9.05 -5.86
N VAL A 40 3.70 8.06 -6.34
CA VAL A 40 4.17 6.66 -6.37
C VAL A 40 5.41 6.54 -7.27
N ASN A 41 5.38 7.11 -8.46
CA ASN A 41 6.52 7.08 -9.38
C ASN A 41 7.72 7.91 -8.89
N GLU A 42 7.51 8.98 -8.11
CA GLU A 42 8.59 9.68 -7.42
C GLU A 42 9.28 8.75 -6.41
N LYS A 43 8.51 8.04 -5.58
CA LYS A 43 9.07 7.09 -4.61
C LYS A 43 9.74 5.88 -5.24
N ILE A 44 9.26 5.43 -6.40
CA ILE A 44 9.96 4.41 -7.17
C ILE A 44 11.31 4.94 -7.69
N ARG A 45 11.35 6.15 -8.26
CA ARG A 45 12.60 6.76 -8.75
C ARG A 45 13.63 7.06 -7.67
N GLU A 46 13.20 7.25 -6.43
CA GLU A 46 14.10 7.42 -5.27
C GLU A 46 14.86 6.13 -4.90
N ASP A 47 14.49 4.97 -5.48
CA ASP A 47 15.14 3.67 -5.26
C ASP A 47 15.37 3.33 -3.78
N ILE A 48 14.31 3.49 -2.99
CA ILE A 48 14.34 3.39 -1.54
C ILE A 48 14.49 1.90 -1.15
N PRO A 49 15.46 1.53 -0.29
CA PRO A 49 15.58 0.16 0.20
C PRO A 49 14.33 -0.31 0.93
N VAL A 50 13.91 -1.55 0.63
CA VAL A 50 12.82 -2.26 1.31
C VAL A 50 13.43 -3.18 2.36
N VAL A 51 13.27 -2.81 3.63
CA VAL A 51 13.89 -3.52 4.75
C VAL A 51 12.87 -4.46 5.39
N LYS A 52 13.19 -5.75 5.40
CA LYS A 52 12.41 -6.79 6.10
C LYS A 52 12.93 -6.96 7.53
N LYS A 53 12.02 -6.97 8.51
CA LYS A 53 12.35 -7.24 9.92
C LYS A 53 11.30 -8.15 10.57
N GLU A 54 11.74 -9.10 11.40
CA GLU A 54 10.84 -9.77 12.34
C GLU A 54 10.44 -8.82 13.47
N THR A 55 9.16 -8.82 13.83
CA THR A 55 8.59 -7.93 14.85
C THR A 55 7.45 -8.61 15.60
N THR A 56 7.06 -8.03 16.73
CA THR A 56 5.78 -8.32 17.39
C THR A 56 4.70 -7.32 16.96
N LEU A 57 3.43 -7.64 17.24
CA LEU A 57 2.31 -6.72 17.00
C LEU A 57 2.45 -5.42 17.78
N GLU A 58 2.95 -5.49 19.03
CA GLU A 58 3.13 -4.30 19.86
C GLU A 58 4.21 -3.37 19.32
N GLU A 59 5.35 -3.91 18.92
CA GLU A 59 6.44 -3.13 18.30
C GLU A 59 6.00 -2.51 16.98
N ALA A 60 5.29 -3.26 16.14
CA ALA A 60 4.76 -2.76 14.88
C ALA A 60 3.80 -1.58 15.09
N LYS A 61 2.89 -1.68 16.08
CA LYS A 61 1.99 -0.57 16.46
C LYS A 61 2.76 0.67 16.92
N LYS A 62 3.84 0.50 17.70
CA LYS A 62 4.69 1.62 18.14
C LYS A 62 5.39 2.33 16.99
N LEU A 63 5.70 1.60 15.92
CA LEU A 63 6.32 2.13 14.70
C LEU A 63 5.31 2.69 13.70
N GLY A 64 4.02 2.72 14.06
CA GLY A 64 2.96 3.21 13.18
C GLY A 64 2.69 2.29 11.98
N ALA A 65 3.02 1.00 12.09
CA ALA A 65 2.82 0.07 11.00
C ALA A 65 1.33 -0.07 10.67
N GLU A 66 1.01 0.09 9.38
CA GLU A 66 -0.33 -0.19 8.89
C GLU A 66 -0.50 -1.67 8.54
N ALA A 67 -1.69 -2.19 8.78
CA ALA A 67 -2.04 -3.54 8.38
C ALA A 67 -3.56 -3.66 8.21
N GLN A 68 -3.98 -4.20 7.07
CA GLN A 68 -5.36 -4.57 6.89
C GLN A 68 -5.73 -5.67 7.91
N PHE A 69 -6.71 -5.38 8.78
CA PHE A 69 -7.11 -6.26 9.88
C PHE A 69 -6.01 -6.54 10.92
N ILE A 70 -5.31 -5.49 11.38
CA ILE A 70 -4.26 -5.58 12.42
C ILE A 70 -4.62 -6.48 13.62
N ASN A 71 -5.89 -6.51 14.02
CA ASN A 71 -6.37 -7.35 15.13
C ASN A 71 -6.29 -8.86 14.86
N LYS A 72 -6.38 -9.29 13.59
CA LYS A 72 -6.21 -10.72 13.23
C LYS A 72 -4.78 -11.20 13.45
N TYR A 73 -3.82 -10.28 13.52
CA TYR A 73 -2.43 -10.63 13.76
C TYR A 73 -2.12 -10.91 15.24
N ALA A 74 -3.04 -10.59 16.16
CA ALA A 74 -2.85 -10.79 17.60
C ALA A 74 -2.61 -12.25 18.02
N GLN A 75 -3.04 -13.21 17.20
CA GLN A 75 -2.81 -14.64 17.45
C GLN A 75 -1.39 -15.12 17.08
N TYR A 76 -0.63 -14.33 16.31
CA TYR A 76 0.70 -14.72 15.86
C TYR A 76 1.77 -14.15 16.78
N GLY A 77 2.68 -15.00 17.26
CA GLY A 77 3.79 -14.57 18.12
C GLY A 77 4.87 -13.78 17.39
N LYS A 78 5.12 -14.09 16.11
CA LYS A 78 6.09 -13.40 15.25
C LYS A 78 5.43 -12.92 13.97
N LEU A 79 5.73 -11.69 13.59
CA LEU A 79 5.25 -11.04 12.38
C LEU A 79 6.43 -10.56 11.54
N THR A 80 6.19 -10.37 10.25
CA THR A 80 7.14 -9.71 9.35
C THR A 80 6.64 -8.31 9.05
N MET A 81 7.50 -7.32 9.24
CA MET A 81 7.28 -5.94 8.83
C MET A 81 8.24 -5.59 7.70
N TYR A 82 7.71 -4.89 6.71
CA TYR A 82 8.49 -4.25 5.66
C TYR A 82 8.48 -2.74 5.85
N SER A 83 9.65 -2.13 5.74
CA SER A 83 9.85 -0.69 5.84
C SER A 83 10.42 -0.14 4.55
N ILE A 84 9.79 0.90 4.01
CA ILE A 84 10.27 1.66 2.85
C ILE A 84 10.75 3.01 3.37
N GLY A 85 12.03 3.10 3.73
CA GLY A 85 12.57 4.26 4.45
C GLY A 85 11.72 4.63 5.67
N ASN A 86 11.45 5.93 5.83
CA ASN A 86 10.49 6.47 6.82
C ASN A 86 9.11 6.75 6.20
N TYR A 87 8.85 6.23 5.00
CA TYR A 87 7.68 6.59 4.20
C TYR A 87 6.50 5.64 4.43
N SER A 88 6.76 4.34 4.51
CA SER A 88 5.74 3.33 4.78
C SER A 88 6.31 2.19 5.63
N HIS A 89 5.50 1.71 6.57
CA HIS A 89 5.76 0.55 7.42
C HIS A 89 4.51 -0.33 7.40
N GLU A 90 4.64 -1.57 6.94
CA GLU A 90 3.50 -2.47 6.79
C GLU A 90 3.81 -3.89 7.28
N LEU A 91 2.82 -4.51 7.92
CA LEU A 91 2.87 -5.93 8.26
C LEU A 91 2.41 -6.75 7.06
N CYS A 92 3.30 -7.55 6.49
CA CYS A 92 2.99 -8.40 5.34
C CYS A 92 3.81 -9.69 5.36
N GLY A 93 3.19 -10.81 4.99
CA GLY A 93 3.84 -12.12 4.85
C GLY A 93 4.28 -12.43 3.42
N GLY A 94 3.98 -11.56 2.45
CA GLY A 94 4.25 -11.77 1.03
C GLY A 94 5.69 -11.46 0.63
N PRO A 95 6.11 -11.92 -0.57
CA PRO A 95 7.38 -11.52 -1.17
C PRO A 95 7.38 -10.03 -1.52
N HIS A 96 8.56 -9.41 -1.48
CA HIS A 96 8.78 -8.01 -1.84
C HIS A 96 10.07 -7.87 -2.65
N VAL A 97 10.12 -6.83 -3.47
CA VAL A 97 11.34 -6.30 -4.10
C VAL A 97 12.34 -5.83 -3.04
N LYS A 98 13.62 -5.70 -3.40
CA LYS A 98 14.65 -5.23 -2.45
C LYS A 98 14.73 -3.71 -2.35
N SER A 99 14.31 -3.01 -3.39
CA SER A 99 14.19 -1.55 -3.42
C SER A 99 13.01 -1.11 -4.28
N THR A 100 12.51 0.11 -4.06
CA THR A 100 11.36 0.61 -4.83
C THR A 100 11.68 0.79 -6.32
N GLY A 101 12.95 0.97 -6.70
CA GLY A 101 13.39 1.12 -8.10
C GLY A 101 13.16 -0.13 -8.94
N GLU A 102 13.17 -1.32 -8.32
CA GLU A 102 12.87 -2.59 -9.00
C GLU A 102 11.41 -2.69 -9.50
N ILE A 103 10.52 -1.81 -9.02
CA ILE A 103 9.09 -1.83 -9.36
C ILE A 103 8.85 -1.34 -10.80
N GLY A 104 9.72 -0.54 -11.42
CA GLY A 104 9.46 0.03 -12.75
C GLY A 104 8.51 1.24 -12.69
N LYS A 105 7.56 1.35 -13.63
CA LYS A 105 6.65 2.50 -13.68
C LYS A 105 5.23 2.12 -13.30
N PHE A 106 4.64 2.82 -12.34
CA PHE A 106 3.28 2.58 -11.89
C PHE A 106 2.26 3.41 -12.68
N LYS A 107 1.18 2.78 -13.15
CA LYS A 107 0.08 3.44 -13.87
C LYS A 107 -1.28 3.02 -13.33
N ILE A 108 -2.14 3.99 -12.98
CA ILE A 108 -3.55 3.73 -12.67
C ILE A 108 -4.33 3.61 -13.98
N ILE A 109 -5.08 2.50 -14.12
CA ILE A 109 -5.84 2.16 -15.33
C ILE A 109 -7.33 2.42 -15.15
N LYS A 110 -7.83 2.22 -13.93
CA LYS A 110 -9.25 2.41 -13.62
C LYS A 110 -9.43 2.77 -12.16
N GLU A 111 -10.38 3.64 -11.90
CA GLU A 111 -10.89 3.96 -10.57
C GLU A 111 -12.41 3.71 -10.58
N GLU A 112 -12.94 3.02 -9.57
CA GLU A 112 -14.37 2.68 -9.49
C GLU A 112 -14.87 2.51 -8.05
N SER A 113 -16.19 2.58 -7.86
CA SER A 113 -16.83 2.25 -6.58
C SER A 113 -16.76 0.74 -6.35
N SER A 114 -16.27 0.31 -5.18
CA SER A 114 -16.31 -1.11 -4.80
C SER A 114 -17.51 -1.43 -3.92
N SER A 115 -17.87 -0.53 -3.01
CA SER A 115 -19.02 -0.60 -2.12
C SER A 115 -19.24 0.78 -1.47
N ALA A 116 -20.28 0.93 -0.64
CA ALA A 116 -20.51 2.19 0.08
C ALA A 116 -19.27 2.61 0.89
N GLY A 117 -18.74 3.80 0.59
CA GLY A 117 -17.56 4.37 1.26
C GLY A 117 -16.21 3.73 0.88
N VAL A 118 -16.17 2.85 -0.12
CA VAL A 118 -14.95 2.18 -0.57
C VAL A 118 -14.73 2.37 -2.06
N ARG A 119 -13.55 2.85 -2.41
CA ARG A 119 -13.08 3.01 -3.79
C ARG A 119 -12.04 1.96 -4.12
N ARG A 120 -11.91 1.65 -5.40
CA ARG A 120 -10.97 0.67 -5.95
C ARG A 120 -10.21 1.30 -7.09
N ILE A 121 -8.88 1.18 -7.04
CA ILE A 121 -8.03 1.38 -8.19
C ILE A 121 -7.58 0.04 -8.78
N ARG A 122 -7.50 0.00 -10.10
CA ARG A 122 -6.75 -1.00 -10.85
C ARG A 122 -5.53 -0.34 -11.45
N ALA A 123 -4.39 -0.99 -11.31
CA ALA A 123 -3.11 -0.47 -11.79
C ALA A 123 -2.28 -1.58 -12.45
N LYS A 124 -1.24 -1.16 -13.17
CA LYS A 124 -0.22 -2.04 -13.74
C LYS A 124 1.16 -1.42 -13.53
N ILE A 125 2.17 -2.28 -13.70
CA ILE A 125 3.57 -1.90 -13.81
C ILE A 125 3.94 -1.89 -15.30
N GLU A 126 4.67 -0.86 -15.73
CA GLU A 126 5.26 -0.68 -17.07
C GLU A 126 6.79 -0.69 -17.03
#